data_AF-A0A939DU07-F1
#
_entry.id   AF-A0A939DU07-F1
#
_cell.length_a   1.000
_cell.length_b   1.000
_cell.length_c   1.000
_cell.angle_alpha   90.00
_cell.angle_beta   90.00
_cell.angle_gamma   90.00
#
_symmetry.space_group_name_H-M   'P 1'
#
loop_
_entity.id
_entity.type
_entity.pdbx_description
1 polymer ?
#
loop_
_entity_poly.entity_id
_entity_poly.type
_entity_poly.pdbx_seq_one_letter_code
_entity_poly.pdbx_strand_id
1 'polypeptide(L)'
;SIEMVEAVGKAYLPTFFRQCSQLLKPDGLMLLQSITISEARLASYSKGQDFIQRHIFPGGFLPSLSLLTDQIRGASDMELRDCQDIGLHYARTIQDWHRALHQNRQPLAKCGYDERFMRLWSFYFCYC
;
A
#
# COMPACT_ATOMS: atom_id res chain seq x y z
N SER A 1 3.93 10.05 -6.14
CA SER A 1 3.79 9.47 -4.78
C SER A 1 3.66 7.97 -4.94
N ILE A 2 4.51 7.19 -4.29
CA ILE A 2 4.53 5.72 -4.38
C ILE A 2 4.39 5.17 -2.96
N GLU A 3 3.41 4.30 -2.73
CA GLU A 3 3.25 3.52 -1.48
C GLU A 3 3.21 4.36 -0.19
N MET A 4 2.65 5.57 -0.28
CA MET A 4 2.49 6.49 0.85
C MET A 4 1.05 6.60 1.34
N VAL A 5 0.07 6.56 0.43
CA VAL A 5 -1.32 6.88 0.74
C VAL A 5 -1.96 5.85 1.69
N GLU A 6 -1.41 4.64 1.72
CA GLU A 6 -1.76 3.54 2.60
C GLU A 6 -1.44 3.85 4.08
N ALA A 7 -0.41 4.66 4.31
CA ALA A 7 0.03 5.07 5.65
C ALA A 7 -0.58 6.41 6.10
N VAL A 8 -1.24 7.15 5.21
CA VAL A 8 -1.86 8.45 5.53
C VAL A 8 -3.05 8.28 6.45
N GLY A 9 -3.84 7.21 6.26
CA GLY A 9 -5.08 6.98 6.99
C GLY A 9 -6.27 7.76 6.43
N LYS A 10 -7.45 7.14 6.45
CA LYS A 10 -8.66 7.63 5.77
C LYS A 10 -9.02 9.10 6.10
N ALA A 11 -8.89 9.51 7.36
CA ALA A 11 -9.26 10.85 7.81
C ALA A 11 -8.37 11.97 7.23
N TYR A 12 -7.14 11.63 6.81
CA TYR A 12 -6.14 12.60 6.35
C TYR A 12 -5.99 12.63 4.82
N LEU A 13 -6.71 11.78 4.08
CA LEU A 13 -6.70 11.76 2.61
C LEU A 13 -7.05 13.14 1.99
N PRO A 14 -8.06 13.91 2.47
CA PRO A 14 -8.31 15.24 1.93
C PRO A 14 -7.10 16.18 2.06
N THR A 15 -6.45 16.19 3.22
CA THR A 15 -5.27 17.03 3.48
C THR A 15 -4.11 16.62 2.57
N PHE A 16 -3.88 15.32 2.42
CA PHE A 16 -2.86 14.79 1.53
C PHE A 16 -3.06 15.26 0.08
N PHE A 17 -4.26 15.09 -0.49
CA PHE A 17 -4.51 15.48 -1.88
C PHE A 17 -4.50 16.99 -2.09
N ARG A 18 -4.95 17.78 -1.09
CA ARG A 18 -4.83 19.24 -1.13
C ARG A 18 -3.37 19.68 -1.19
N GLN A 19 -2.51 19.06 -0.38
CA GLN A 19 -1.08 19.35 -0.40
C GLN A 19 -0.44 18.95 -1.72
N CYS A 20 -0.80 17.79 -2.28
CA CYS A 20 -0.30 17.35 -3.58
C CYS A 20 -0.66 18.35 -4.70
N SER A 21 -1.91 18.79 -4.76
CA SER A 21 -2.36 19.80 -5.74
C SER A 21 -1.61 21.12 -5.59
N GLN A 22 -1.41 21.62 -4.36
CA GLN A 22 -0.65 22.87 -4.11
C GLN A 22 0.82 22.81 -4.52
N LEU A 23 1.42 21.62 -4.56
CA LEU A 23 2.82 21.42 -4.97
C LEU A 23 2.99 21.29 -6.49
N LEU A 24 1.89 21.13 -7.24
CA LEU A 24 1.92 21.08 -8.69
C LEU A 24 1.93 22.49 -9.29
N LYS A 25 2.51 22.60 -10.49
CA LYS A 25 2.26 23.74 -11.38
C LYS A 25 0.80 23.68 -11.86
N PRO A 26 0.21 24.77 -12.38
CA PRO A 26 -1.16 24.77 -12.89
C PRO A 26 -1.49 23.63 -13.86
N ASP A 27 -0.57 23.28 -14.76
CA ASP A 27 -0.71 22.16 -15.72
C ASP A 27 0.14 20.94 -15.32
N GLY A 28 0.46 20.81 -14.04
CA GLY A 28 1.28 19.73 -13.51
C GLY A 28 0.57 18.38 -13.50
N LEU A 29 1.34 17.31 -13.60
CA LEU A 29 0.83 15.93 -13.48
C LEU A 29 1.34 15.29 -12.19
N MET A 30 0.45 14.57 -11.51
CA MET A 30 0.79 13.70 -10.39
C MET A 30 0.62 12.24 -10.79
N LEU A 31 1.62 11.43 -10.49
CA LEU A 31 1.48 9.98 -10.44
C LEU A 31 1.22 9.54 -8.99
N LEU A 32 0.14 8.80 -8.78
CA LEU A 32 -0.12 8.06 -7.55
C LEU A 32 -0.04 6.56 -7.83
N GLN A 33 0.92 5.87 -7.23
CA GLN A 33 0.96 4.40 -7.19
C GLN A 33 0.56 3.95 -5.79
N SER A 34 -0.43 3.08 -5.69
CA SER A 34 -0.93 2.56 -4.42
C SER A 34 -1.50 1.16 -4.54
N ILE A 35 -1.38 0.39 -3.46
CA ILE A 35 -2.13 -0.84 -3.22
C ILE A 35 -3.57 -0.46 -2.89
N THR A 36 -4.51 -0.96 -3.69
CA THR A 36 -5.94 -0.73 -3.48
C THR A 36 -6.66 -2.00 -3.07
N ILE A 37 -7.85 -1.84 -2.49
CA ILE A 37 -8.77 -2.94 -2.20
C ILE A 37 -10.05 -2.78 -3.04
N SER A 38 -10.69 -3.90 -3.38
CA SER A 38 -12.01 -3.88 -4.01
C SER A 38 -13.02 -3.15 -3.13
N GLU A 39 -13.88 -2.32 -3.73
CA GLU A 39 -14.91 -1.54 -3.02
C GLU A 39 -15.77 -2.41 -2.10
N ALA A 40 -16.18 -3.61 -2.57
CA ALA A 40 -17.01 -4.54 -1.80
C ALA A 40 -16.36 -5.00 -0.47
N ARG A 41 -15.02 -4.98 -0.38
CA ARG A 41 -14.26 -5.40 0.80
C ARG A 41 -13.88 -4.23 1.70
N LEU A 42 -13.98 -2.98 1.23
CA LEU A 42 -13.55 -1.81 1.98
C LEU A 42 -14.28 -1.69 3.32
N ALA A 43 -15.60 -1.90 3.32
CA ALA A 43 -16.44 -1.77 4.51
C ALA A 43 -16.14 -2.82 5.59
N SER A 44 -15.80 -4.06 5.21
CA SER A 44 -15.40 -5.10 6.16
C SER A 44 -13.95 -4.93 6.62
N TYR A 45 -13.04 -4.62 5.69
CA TYR A 45 -11.64 -4.33 5.97
C TYR A 45 -11.48 -3.17 6.97
N SER A 46 -12.28 -2.11 6.84
CA SER A 46 -12.21 -0.94 7.72
C SER A 46 -12.68 -1.17 9.16
N LYS A 47 -13.29 -2.33 9.47
CA LYS A 47 -13.90 -2.62 10.78
C LYS A 47 -13.03 -3.47 11.71
N GLY A 48 -11.94 -4.04 11.23
CA GLY A 48 -11.12 -4.97 12.01
C GLY A 48 -9.63 -4.78 11.77
N GLN A 49 -8.82 -5.31 12.69
CA GLN A 49 -7.38 -5.43 12.52
C GLN A 49 -7.06 -6.82 11.96
N ASP A 50 -6.49 -6.88 10.75
CA ASP A 50 -6.05 -8.14 10.16
C ASP A 50 -4.61 -8.51 10.56
N PHE A 51 -4.11 -9.64 10.04
CA PHE A 51 -2.74 -10.08 10.27
C PHE A 51 -1.70 -9.03 9.86
N ILE A 52 -1.89 -8.39 8.70
CA ILE A 52 -0.95 -7.40 8.16
C ILE A 52 -0.93 -6.18 9.08
N GLN A 53 -2.10 -5.65 9.44
CA GLN A 53 -2.21 -4.49 10.32
C GLN A 53 -1.75 -4.78 11.76
N ARG A 54 -1.76 -6.04 12.19
CA ARG A 54 -1.28 -6.41 13.52
C ARG A 54 0.23 -6.61 13.57
N HIS A 55 0.82 -7.18 12.52
CA HIS A 55 2.19 -7.69 12.58
C HIS A 55 3.18 -7.04 11.61
N ILE A 56 2.71 -6.42 10.53
CA ILE A 56 3.56 -5.92 9.43
C ILE A 56 3.43 -4.40 9.30
N PHE A 57 2.21 -3.89 9.09
CA PHE A 57 1.93 -2.46 8.90
C PHE A 57 0.85 -1.94 9.85
N PRO A 58 1.18 -1.70 11.14
CA PRO A 58 0.26 -1.12 12.10
C PRO A 58 -0.29 0.23 11.63
N GLY A 59 -1.61 0.36 11.63
CA GLY A 59 -2.32 1.57 11.18
C GLY A 59 -2.50 1.70 9.67
N GLY A 60 -2.00 0.75 8.87
CA GLY A 60 -2.15 0.75 7.42
C GLY A 60 -3.62 0.67 6.98
N PHE A 61 -3.97 1.44 5.96
CA PHE A 61 -5.33 1.51 5.41
C PHE A 61 -5.27 1.37 3.89
N LEU A 62 -5.91 0.33 3.35
CA LEU A 62 -6.02 0.15 1.90
C LEU A 62 -7.26 0.89 1.38
N PRO A 63 -7.10 1.96 0.59
CA PRO A 63 -8.23 2.65 -0.02
C PRO A 63 -8.76 1.86 -1.22
N SER A 64 -10.02 2.09 -1.59
CA SER A 64 -10.53 1.67 -2.91
C SER A 64 -10.26 2.76 -3.95
N LEU A 65 -10.28 2.38 -5.23
CA LEU A 65 -10.13 3.34 -6.34
C LEU A 65 -11.22 4.42 -6.33
N SER A 66 -12.46 4.05 -6.02
CA SER A 66 -13.60 4.96 -5.84
C SER A 66 -13.32 5.96 -4.73
N LEU A 67 -12.90 5.47 -3.55
CA LEU A 67 -12.55 6.35 -2.43
C LEU A 67 -11.44 7.33 -2.83
N LEU A 68 -10.36 6.87 -3.45
CA LEU A 68 -9.27 7.74 -3.90
C LEU A 68 -9.78 8.83 -4.85
N THR A 69 -10.57 8.44 -5.85
CA THR A 69 -11.11 9.37 -6.86
C THR A 69 -12.02 10.42 -6.22
N ASP A 70 -12.87 10.03 -5.27
CA ASP A 70 -13.74 10.95 -4.53
C ASP A 70 -12.95 11.92 -3.66
N GLN A 71 -11.89 11.45 -2.98
CA GLN A 71 -11.04 12.31 -2.17
C GLN A 71 -10.23 13.30 -3.02
N ILE A 72 -9.72 12.88 -4.17
CA ILE A 72 -9.02 13.75 -5.13
C ILE A 72 -9.97 14.86 -5.60
N ARG A 73 -11.16 14.50 -6.08
CA ARG A 73 -12.17 15.47 -6.57
C ARG A 73 -12.64 16.43 -5.48
N GLY A 74 -12.77 15.95 -4.24
CA GLY A 74 -13.26 16.76 -3.12
C GLY A 74 -12.22 17.71 -2.52
N ALA A 75 -10.93 17.42 -2.70
CA ALA A 75 -9.84 18.16 -2.05
C ALA A 75 -8.94 18.94 -3.00
N SER A 76 -9.11 18.77 -4.31
CA SER A 76 -8.31 19.41 -5.35
C SER A 76 -9.10 19.61 -6.64
N ASP A 77 -8.48 20.31 -7.58
CA ASP A 77 -8.88 20.47 -8.98
C ASP A 77 -8.29 19.41 -9.92
N MET A 78 -7.59 18.40 -9.38
CA MET A 78 -7.00 17.33 -10.18
C MET A 78 -8.07 16.39 -10.73
N GLU A 79 -7.87 15.93 -11.97
CA GLU A 79 -8.73 14.96 -12.63
C GLU A 79 -7.94 13.68 -12.95
N LEU A 80 -8.59 12.52 -12.79
CA LEU A 80 -7.99 11.25 -13.17
C LEU A 80 -7.86 11.18 -14.70
N ARG A 81 -6.62 11.12 -15.19
CA ARG A 81 -6.31 11.05 -16.63
C ARG A 81 -6.06 9.62 -17.12
N ASP A 82 -5.42 8.80 -16.30
CA ASP A 82 -5.13 7.39 -16.63
C ASP A 82 -5.12 6.56 -15.34
N CYS A 83 -5.45 5.28 -15.46
CA CYS A 83 -5.44 4.32 -14.36
C CYS A 83 -5.03 2.94 -14.87
N GLN A 84 -3.92 2.42 -14.33
CA GLN A 84 -3.37 1.12 -14.71
C GLN A 84 -3.36 0.18 -13.52
N ASP A 85 -3.95 -1.01 -13.69
CA ASP A 85 -3.84 -2.09 -12.72
C ASP A 85 -2.58 -2.91 -13.01
N ILE A 86 -1.67 -2.93 -12.05
CA ILE A 86 -0.41 -3.70 -12.09
C ILE A 86 -0.33 -4.73 -10.97
N GLY A 87 -1.47 -5.13 -10.38
CA GLY A 87 -1.52 -6.03 -9.24
C GLY A 87 -0.83 -7.39 -9.47
N LEU A 88 -0.88 -7.92 -10.70
CA LEU A 88 -0.17 -9.16 -11.05
C LEU A 88 1.35 -9.01 -11.04
N HIS A 89 1.88 -7.81 -11.29
CA HIS A 89 3.31 -7.55 -11.12
C HIS A 89 3.69 -7.65 -9.64
N TYR A 90 2.82 -7.23 -8.73
CA TYR A 90 3.05 -7.32 -7.29
C TYR A 90 3.15 -8.78 -6.82
N ALA A 91 2.29 -9.67 -7.33
CA ALA A 91 2.38 -11.10 -7.04
C ALA A 91 3.75 -11.70 -7.45
N ARG A 92 4.27 -11.30 -8.62
CA ARG A 92 5.61 -11.71 -9.05
C ARG A 92 6.71 -11.13 -8.15
N THR A 93 6.61 -9.85 -7.82
CA THR A 93 7.56 -9.15 -6.94
C THR A 93 7.65 -9.85 -5.58
N ILE A 94 6.51 -10.16 -4.95
CA ILE A 94 6.48 -10.84 -3.66
C ILE A 94 7.04 -12.27 -3.76
N GLN A 95 6.74 -13.00 -4.83
CA GLN A 95 7.33 -14.33 -5.06
C GLN A 95 8.88 -14.26 -5.13
N ASP A 96 9.40 -13.26 -5.83
CA ASP A 96 10.84 -13.05 -5.95
C ASP A 96 11.45 -12.66 -4.58
N TRP A 97 10.76 -11.84 -3.78
CA TRP A 97 11.16 -11.51 -2.41
C TRP A 97 11.12 -12.72 -1.47
N HIS A 98 10.08 -13.54 -1.53
CA HIS A 98 9.98 -14.77 -0.76
C HIS A 98 11.15 -15.71 -1.05
N ARG A 99 11.48 -15.92 -2.33
CA ARG A 99 12.65 -16.73 -2.72
C ARG A 99 13.95 -16.14 -2.19
N ALA A 100 14.14 -14.83 -2.31
CA ALA A 100 15.32 -14.14 -1.82
C ALA A 100 15.46 -14.24 -0.29
N LEU A 101 14.36 -14.19 0.47
CA LEU A 101 14.36 -14.38 1.92
C LEU A 101 14.93 -15.76 2.29
N HIS A 102 14.49 -16.83 1.63
CA HIS A 102 14.95 -18.19 1.92
C HIS A 102 16.39 -18.45 1.49
N GLN A 103 16.81 -17.94 0.33
CA GLN A 103 18.22 -17.95 -0.09
C GLN A 103 19.11 -17.18 0.91
N ASN A 104 18.53 -16.09 1.44
CA ASN A 104 18.94 -15.20 2.52
C ASN A 104 19.16 -15.82 3.92
N ARG A 105 18.64 -17.03 4.20
CA ARG A 105 18.42 -17.47 5.59
C ARG A 105 19.70 -17.50 6.44
N GLN A 106 20.80 -18.03 5.90
CA GLN A 106 22.06 -18.17 6.64
C GLN A 106 22.71 -16.80 6.94
N PRO A 107 22.86 -15.89 5.95
CA PRO A 107 23.27 -14.52 6.24
C PRO A 107 22.38 -13.80 7.26
N LEU A 108 21.06 -13.91 7.14
CA LEU A 108 20.10 -13.26 8.04
C LEU A 108 20.22 -13.79 9.49
N ALA A 109 20.43 -15.09 9.66
CA ALA A 109 20.66 -15.67 10.98
C ALA A 109 21.89 -15.08 11.67
N LYS A 110 22.97 -14.80 10.92
CA LYS A 110 24.18 -14.12 11.45
C LYS A 110 23.92 -12.66 11.83
N CYS A 111 22.91 -12.02 11.25
CA CYS A 111 22.47 -10.67 11.61
C CYS A 111 21.48 -10.64 12.78
N GLY A 112 21.17 -11.78 13.40
CA GLY A 112 20.27 -11.87 14.55
C GLY A 112 18.79 -12.07 14.19
N TYR A 113 18.46 -12.33 12.92
CA TYR A 113 17.10 -12.68 12.52
C TYR A 113 16.84 -14.16 12.79
N ASP A 114 15.91 -14.44 13.70
CA ASP A 114 15.62 -15.79 14.17
C ASP A 114 14.57 -16.52 13.31
N GLU A 115 14.27 -17.77 13.68
CA GLU A 115 13.26 -18.57 12.98
C GLU A 115 11.86 -17.98 13.10
N ARG A 116 11.57 -17.23 14.16
CA ARG A 116 10.30 -16.53 14.30
C ARG A 116 10.17 -15.43 13.24
N PHE A 117 11.21 -14.65 13.01
CA PHE A 117 11.28 -13.68 11.92
C PHE A 117 11.07 -14.36 10.57
N MET A 118 11.79 -15.44 10.29
CA MET A 118 11.68 -16.17 9.02
C MET A 118 10.25 -16.66 8.77
N ARG A 119 9.59 -17.22 9.79
CA ARG A 119 8.20 -17.68 9.68
C ARG A 119 7.22 -16.54 9.46
N LEU A 120 7.40 -15.43 10.19
CA LEU A 120 6.52 -14.26 10.05
C LEU A 120 6.57 -13.69 8.63
N TRP A 121 7.78 -13.47 8.11
CA TRP A 121 7.96 -12.88 6.79
C TRP A 121 7.61 -13.85 5.65
N SER A 122 7.88 -15.14 5.82
CA SER A 122 7.41 -16.15 4.86
C SER A 122 5.89 -16.20 4.79
N PHE A 123 5.21 -16.15 5.95
CA PHE A 123 3.76 -16.11 5.99
C PHE A 123 3.21 -14.83 5.36
N TYR A 124 3.80 -13.67 5.68
CA TYR A 124 3.41 -12.40 5.07
C TYR A 124 3.51 -12.42 3.53
N PHE A 125 4.65 -12.88 2.98
CA PHE A 125 4.82 -12.95 1.54
C PHE A 125 3.90 -13.99 0.85
N CYS A 126 3.52 -15.07 1.52
CA CYS A 126 2.56 -16.02 0.94
C CYS A 126 1.10 -15.58 1.13
N TYR A 127 0.84 -14.70 2.09
CA TYR A 127 -0.50 -14.18 2.38
C TYR A 127 -0.92 -13.06 1.43
N CYS A 128 0.04 -12.22 1.02
CA CYS A 128 -0.14 -11.17 0.03
C CYS A 128 -0.08 -11.71 -1.40
#